data_AF-A0A971EIK1-F1
#
_entry.id   AF-A0A971EIK1-F1
#
_cell.length_a   1.000
_cell.length_b   1.000
_cell.length_c   1.000
_cell.angle_alpha   90.00
_cell.angle_beta   90.00
_cell.angle_gamma   90.00
#
_symmetry.space_group_name_H-M   'P 1'
#
loop_
_entity.id
_entity.type
_entity.pdbx_description
1 polymer ?
#
loop_
_entity_poly.entity_id
_entity_poly.type
_entity_poly.pdbx_seq_one_letter_code
_entity_poly.pdbx_strand_id
1 'polypeptide(L)'
;DVLARASQHVIVTVEEIVTQAEIRRMPNLTVIPYYYVDAVIHAPFGAHWREASYYYHHDLAYGLWAYQQFATQEGFDAWIEKYILGTKDWDEYCKLVGYDRLYRLMLSEHKYQKFGEVR
;
A
#
# COMPACT_ATOMS: atom_id res chain seq x y z
N ASP A 1 12.37 -1.67 11.90
CA ASP A 1 12.27 -0.30 12.46
C ASP A 1 13.50 0.57 12.22
N VAL A 2 14.64 0.03 11.73
CA VAL A 2 15.90 0.78 11.54
C VAL A 2 15.72 2.12 10.80
N LEU A 3 14.99 2.14 9.68
CA LEU A 3 14.75 3.38 8.93
C LEU A 3 13.95 4.40 9.75
N ALA A 4 12.90 3.96 10.44
CA ALA A 4 12.10 4.84 11.30
C ALA A 4 12.95 5.46 12.44
N ARG A 5 13.89 4.68 12.99
CA ARG A 5 14.79 5.15 14.06
C ARG A 5 15.90 6.08 13.60
N ALA A 6 16.29 5.97 12.34
CA ALA A 6 17.35 6.79 11.74
C ALA A 6 16.82 8.12 11.15
N SER A 7 15.52 8.19 10.88
CA SER A 7 14.88 9.36 10.31
C SER A 7 14.63 10.46 11.34
N GLN A 8 14.70 11.72 10.91
CA GLN A 8 14.25 12.87 11.70
C GLN A 8 12.73 12.96 11.77
N HIS A 9 12.05 12.56 10.69
CA HIS A 9 10.60 12.51 10.60
C HIS A 9 10.15 11.20 9.96
N VAL A 10 9.09 10.60 10.49
CA VAL A 10 8.50 9.35 10.02
C VAL A 10 7.02 9.55 9.75
N ILE A 11 6.65 9.39 8.49
CA ILE A 11 5.28 9.36 8.03
C ILE A 11 4.99 7.92 7.59
N VAL A 12 3.91 7.34 8.10
CA VAL A 12 3.47 5.98 7.72
C VAL A 12 2.13 6.04 7.01
N THR A 13 2.05 5.44 5.83
CA THR A 13 0.77 5.12 5.18
C THR A 13 0.31 3.76 5.67
N VAL A 14 -0.98 3.64 5.99
CA VAL A 14 -1.57 2.43 6.55
C VAL A 14 -2.83 2.04 5.79
N GLU A 15 -3.04 0.73 5.69
CA GLU A 15 -4.21 0.11 5.09
C GLU A 15 -5.45 0.20 5.99
N GLU A 16 -5.23 0.19 7.31
CA GLU A 16 -6.31 0.22 8.31
C GLU A 16 -5.87 1.03 9.54
N ILE A 17 -6.80 1.79 10.12
CA ILE A 17 -6.65 2.41 11.44
C ILE A 17 -7.45 1.59 12.45
N VAL A 18 -6.74 0.99 13.40
CA VAL A 18 -7.33 0.18 14.48
C VAL A 18 -7.30 0.92 15.82
N THR A 19 -8.05 0.41 16.79
CA THR A 19 -8.03 0.96 18.15
C THR A 19 -6.72 0.63 18.88
N GLN A 20 -6.38 1.42 19.90
CA GLN A 20 -5.24 1.10 20.78
C GLN A 20 -5.42 -0.24 21.50
N ALA A 21 -6.65 -0.69 21.74
CA ALA A 21 -6.92 -1.97 22.37
C ALA A 21 -6.47 -3.14 21.47
N GLU A 22 -6.70 -3.06 20.16
CA GLU A 22 -6.23 -4.06 19.20
C GLU A 22 -4.70 -4.11 19.14
N ILE A 23 -4.02 -2.96 19.15
CA ILE A 23 -2.55 -2.91 19.20
C ILE A 23 -2.02 -3.54 20.50
N ARG A 24 -2.66 -3.25 21.65
CA ARG A 24 -2.30 -3.79 22.96
C ARG A 24 -2.63 -5.28 23.13
N ARG A 25 -3.51 -5.84 22.29
CA ARG A 25 -3.86 -7.26 22.32
C ARG A 25 -2.66 -8.14 21.90
N MET A 26 -1.88 -7.68 20.92
CA MET A 26 -0.66 -8.36 20.45
C MET A 26 0.49 -7.36 20.26
N PRO A 27 1.02 -6.79 21.37
CA PRO A 27 1.97 -5.68 21.30
C PRO A 27 3.31 -6.08 20.65
N ASN A 28 3.64 -7.37 20.68
CA ASN A 28 4.82 -7.95 20.03
C ASN A 28 4.77 -7.88 18.49
N LEU A 29 3.61 -7.62 17.89
CA LEU A 29 3.48 -7.38 16.44
C LEU A 29 3.70 -5.92 16.04
N THR A 30 3.84 -5.00 17.01
CA THR A 30 4.13 -3.59 16.73
C THR A 30 5.61 -3.41 16.39
N VAL A 31 5.92 -3.24 15.11
CA VAL A 31 7.31 -3.08 14.64
C VAL A 31 7.84 -1.66 14.83
N ILE A 32 6.99 -0.64 14.64
CA ILE A 32 7.37 0.77 14.77
C ILE A 32 6.59 1.38 15.94
N PRO A 33 7.24 1.65 17.08
CA PRO A 33 6.62 2.35 18.20
C PRO A 33 6.13 3.76 17.85
N TYR A 34 5.04 4.20 18.48
CA TYR A 34 4.37 5.48 18.18
C TYR A 34 5.29 6.71 18.35
N TYR A 35 6.24 6.68 19.27
CA TYR A 35 7.11 7.81 19.57
C TYR A 35 8.21 8.03 18.51
N TYR A 36 8.32 7.13 17.53
CA TYR A 36 9.11 7.38 16.32
C TYR A 36 8.26 7.98 15.18
N VAL A 37 6.94 8.08 15.32
CA VAL A 37 6.02 8.41 14.22
C VAL A 37 5.47 9.82 14.38
N ASP A 38 5.66 10.67 13.38
CA ASP A 38 5.13 12.03 13.33
C ASP A 38 3.72 12.07 12.74
N ALA A 39 3.43 11.24 11.73
CA ALA A 39 2.13 11.21 11.07
C ALA A 39 1.72 9.80 10.61
N VAL A 40 0.43 9.53 10.73
CA VAL A 40 -0.23 8.32 10.22
C VAL A 40 -1.25 8.74 9.17
N ILE A 41 -1.14 8.19 7.97
CA ILE A 41 -2.02 8.48 6.83
C ILE A 41 -2.79 7.22 6.49
N HIS A 42 -4.12 7.28 6.56
CA HIS A 42 -4.96 6.20 6.05
C HIS A 42 -5.00 6.27 4.52
N ALA A 43 -4.30 5.33 3.87
CA ALA A 43 -4.22 5.26 2.41
C ALA A 43 -4.37 3.79 1.97
N PRO A 44 -5.62 3.27 1.93
CA PRO A 44 -5.88 1.91 1.47
C PRO A 44 -5.35 1.69 0.06
N PHE A 45 -4.72 0.55 -0.19
CA PHE A 45 -3.98 0.20 -1.40
C PHE A 45 -2.70 0.98 -1.63
N GLY A 46 -2.16 1.67 -0.60
CA GLY A 46 -1.04 2.61 -0.72
C GLY A 46 0.29 2.02 -1.22
N ALA A 47 0.46 0.70 -1.17
CA ALA A 47 1.62 0.01 -1.72
C ALA A 47 1.41 -0.47 -3.18
N HIS A 48 0.22 -0.29 -3.77
CA HIS A 48 -0.06 -0.68 -5.15
C HIS A 48 0.98 -0.07 -6.11
N TRP A 49 1.54 -0.82 -7.07
CA TRP A 49 1.21 -2.18 -7.53
C TRP A 49 1.90 -3.32 -6.77
N ARG A 50 2.65 -3.02 -5.71
CA ARG A 50 3.27 -4.03 -4.84
C ARG A 50 2.23 -4.66 -3.93
N GLU A 51 2.64 -5.73 -3.26
CA GLU A 51 1.88 -6.38 -2.21
C GLU A 51 1.91 -5.58 -0.91
N ALA A 52 0.79 -5.61 -0.16
CA ALA A 52 0.77 -5.30 1.25
C ALA A 52 0.40 -6.58 2.00
N SER A 53 1.38 -7.17 2.69
CA SER A 53 1.20 -8.43 3.40
C SER A 53 -0.04 -8.36 4.30
N TYR A 54 -0.85 -9.41 4.22
CA TYR A 54 -2.11 -9.55 4.95
C TYR A 54 -3.29 -8.70 4.43
N TYR A 55 -3.10 -7.75 3.51
CA TYR A 55 -4.17 -6.92 2.96
C TYR A 55 -4.45 -7.21 1.48
N TYR A 56 -3.45 -7.21 0.61
CA TYR A 56 -3.63 -7.54 -0.81
C TYR A 56 -2.34 -8.03 -1.48
N HIS A 57 -2.53 -8.81 -2.55
CA HIS A 57 -1.44 -9.32 -3.38
C HIS A 57 -0.91 -8.30 -4.39
N HIS A 58 0.30 -8.58 -4.87
CA HIS A 58 0.98 -7.84 -5.92
C HIS A 58 0.20 -7.85 -7.24
N ASP A 59 0.03 -6.67 -7.85
CA ASP A 59 -0.57 -6.53 -9.18
C ASP A 59 0.48 -6.69 -10.28
N LEU A 60 0.85 -7.94 -10.57
CA LEU A 60 1.88 -8.26 -11.57
C LEU A 60 1.53 -7.70 -12.95
N ALA A 61 0.28 -7.81 -13.37
CA ALA A 61 -0.15 -7.37 -14.70
C ALA A 61 -0.08 -5.85 -14.85
N TYR A 62 -0.49 -5.09 -13.81
CA TYR A 62 -0.36 -3.63 -13.83
C TYR A 62 1.11 -3.21 -13.81
N GLY A 63 1.91 -3.82 -12.91
CA GLY A 63 3.33 -3.51 -12.78
C GLY A 63 4.10 -3.74 -14.09
N LEU A 64 3.89 -4.87 -14.76
CA LEU A 64 4.53 -5.16 -16.05
C LEU A 64 4.12 -4.16 -17.13
N TRP A 65 2.84 -3.80 -17.20
CA TRP A 65 2.37 -2.78 -18.14
C TRP A 65 2.96 -1.40 -17.84
N ALA A 66 3.05 -1.00 -16.57
CA ALA A 66 3.65 0.25 -16.16
C ALA A 66 5.15 0.30 -16.53
N TYR A 67 5.89 -0.77 -16.27
CA TYR A 67 7.31 -0.86 -16.67
C TYR A 67 7.52 -0.74 -18.18
N GLN A 68 6.58 -1.22 -19.01
CA GLN A 68 6.66 -1.00 -20.46
C GLN A 68 6.54 0.49 -20.82
N GLN A 69 5.75 1.27 -20.08
CA GLN A 69 5.67 2.73 -20.30
C GLN A 69 6.98 3.40 -19.90
N PHE A 70 7.66 2.90 -18.86
CA PHE A 70 8.90 3.47 -18.34
C PHE A 70 10.11 3.20 -19.24
N ALA A 71 9.94 2.44 -20.32
CA ALA A 71 11.02 2.14 -21.26
C ALA A 71 11.45 3.36 -22.09
N THR A 72 10.61 4.40 -22.18
CA THR A 72 10.96 5.68 -22.82
C THR A 72 10.61 6.84 -21.91
N GLN A 73 11.27 7.98 -22.11
CA GLN A 73 11.00 9.19 -21.35
C GLN A 73 9.56 9.67 -21.59
N GLU A 74 9.10 9.64 -22.85
CA GLU A 74 7.75 10.07 -23.22
C GLU A 74 6.67 9.19 -22.57
N GLY A 75 6.89 7.87 -22.49
CA GLY A 75 5.97 6.94 -21.86
C GLY A 75 5.93 7.11 -20.34
N PHE A 76 7.09 7.35 -19.73
CA PHE A 76 7.17 7.66 -18.29
C PHE A 76 6.46 8.97 -17.94
N ASP A 77 6.70 10.03 -18.72
CA ASP A 77 6.07 11.34 -18.52
C ASP A 77 4.56 11.26 -18.70
N ALA A 78 4.08 10.54 -19.72
CA ALA A 78 2.65 10.30 -19.93
C ALA A 78 2.02 9.50 -18.77
N TRP A 79 2.75 8.55 -18.19
CA TRP A 79 2.28 7.82 -17.02
C TRP A 79 2.23 8.69 -15.77
N ILE A 80 3.26 9.51 -15.52
CA ILE A 80 3.28 10.49 -14.41
C ILE A 80 2.10 11.44 -14.54
N GLU A 81 1.91 12.02 -15.72
CA GLU A 81 0.82 12.98 -15.95
C GLU A 81 -0.53 12.32 -15.66
N LYS A 82 -0.74 11.09 -16.12
CA LYS A 82 -2.01 10.40 -15.95
C LYS A 82 -2.28 9.94 -14.51
N TYR A 83 -1.29 9.35 -13.83
CA TYR A 83 -1.51 8.65 -12.55
C TYR A 83 -1.05 9.44 -11.32
N ILE A 84 -0.22 10.47 -11.49
CA ILE A 84 0.34 11.25 -10.38
C ILE A 84 -0.07 12.72 -10.45
N LEU A 85 0.28 13.43 -11.52
CA LEU A 85 0.05 14.89 -11.58
C LEU A 85 -1.40 15.24 -11.95
N GLY A 86 -2.05 14.39 -12.75
CA GLY A 86 -3.44 14.54 -13.16
C GLY A 86 -4.46 13.99 -12.18
N THR A 87 -4.02 13.39 -11.05
CA THR A 87 -4.90 12.96 -9.96
C THR A 87 -4.87 13.99 -8.83
N LYS A 88 -6.04 14.37 -8.32
CA LYS A 88 -6.15 15.32 -7.21
C LYS A 88 -5.68 14.71 -5.89
N ASP A 89 -5.97 13.43 -5.69
CA ASP A 89 -5.69 12.69 -4.47
C ASP A 89 -5.56 11.19 -4.72
N TRP A 90 -5.31 10.45 -3.65
CA TRP A 90 -5.14 9.01 -3.67
C TRP A 90 -6.41 8.24 -4.10
N ASP A 91 -7.60 8.75 -3.78
CA ASP A 91 -8.86 8.12 -4.17
C ASP A 91 -9.08 8.22 -5.69
N GLU A 92 -8.72 9.35 -6.31
CA GLU A 92 -8.73 9.48 -7.77
C GLU A 92 -7.77 8.52 -8.46
N TYR A 93 -6.57 8.30 -7.91
CA TYR A 93 -5.67 7.26 -8.39
C TYR A 93 -6.32 5.87 -8.32
N CYS A 94 -6.93 5.51 -7.17
CA CYS A 94 -7.59 4.23 -6.99
C CYS A 94 -8.78 4.05 -7.95
N LYS A 95 -9.56 5.11 -8.22
CA LYS A 95 -10.62 5.10 -9.24
C LYS A 95 -10.08 4.87 -10.64
N LEU A 96 -8.95 5.50 -10.97
CA LEU A 96 -8.31 5.40 -12.28
C LEU A 96 -7.70 4.01 -12.54
N VAL A 97 -7.09 3.40 -11.52
CA VAL A 97 -6.66 1.99 -11.54
C VAL A 97 -7.86 1.04 -11.57
N GLY A 98 -8.92 1.42 -10.86
CA GLY A 98 -10.19 0.70 -10.77
C GLY A 98 -10.30 -0.08 -9.46
N TYR A 99 -11.27 0.30 -8.61
CA TYR A 99 -11.53 -0.37 -7.34
C TYR A 99 -11.86 -1.87 -7.50
N ASP A 100 -12.54 -2.27 -8.58
CA ASP A 100 -12.79 -3.68 -8.88
C ASP A 100 -11.51 -4.49 -9.07
N ARG A 101 -10.44 -3.85 -9.55
CA ARG A 101 -9.11 -4.47 -9.66
C ARG A 101 -8.48 -4.60 -8.28
N LEU A 102 -8.42 -3.51 -7.53
CA LEU A 102 -7.84 -3.46 -6.18
C LEU A 102 -8.52 -4.45 -5.22
N TYR A 103 -9.85 -4.49 -5.20
CA TYR A 103 -10.59 -5.44 -4.37
C TYR A 103 -10.37 -6.90 -4.77
N ARG A 104 -10.13 -7.20 -6.05
CA ARG A 104 -9.77 -8.58 -6.45
C ARG A 104 -8.42 -9.01 -5.89
N LEU A 105 -7.44 -8.10 -5.79
CA LEU A 105 -6.14 -8.37 -5.16
C LEU A 105 -6.29 -8.65 -3.66
N MET A 106 -7.12 -7.85 -2.97
CA MET A 106 -7.46 -8.04 -1.56
C MET A 106 -8.17 -9.37 -1.32
N LEU A 107 -9.19 -9.67 -2.12
CA LEU A 107 -9.91 -10.94 -2.04
C LEU A 107 -9.01 -12.14 -2.31
N SER A 108 -8.01 -11.98 -3.19
CA SER A 108 -7.03 -13.04 -3.43
C SER A 108 -6.20 -13.30 -2.18
N GLU A 109 -5.59 -12.27 -1.59
CA GLU A 109 -4.79 -12.38 -0.35
C GLU A 109 -5.61 -13.00 0.79
N HIS A 110 -6.84 -12.55 1.00
CA HIS A 110 -7.73 -13.10 2.04
C HIS A 110 -8.08 -14.57 1.80
N LYS A 111 -8.16 -15.04 0.55
CA LYS A 111 -8.34 -16.48 0.27
C LYS A 111 -7.10 -17.26 0.71
N TYR A 112 -5.90 -16.80 0.38
CA TYR A 112 -4.67 -17.50 0.79
C TYR A 112 -4.53 -17.58 2.31
N GLN A 113 -4.89 -16.52 3.04
CA GLN A 113 -4.90 -16.55 4.50
C GLN A 113 -5.82 -17.62 5.07
N LYS A 114 -7.02 -17.80 4.50
CA LYS A 114 -7.95 -18.87 4.92
C LYS A 114 -7.41 -20.27 4.69
N PHE A 115 -6.67 -20.49 3.59
CA PHE A 115 -6.01 -21.79 3.34
C PHE A 115 -4.74 -21.97 4.18
N GLY A 116 -4.17 -20.88 4.69
CA GLY A 116 -2.98 -20.84 5.53
C GLY A 116 -3.26 -20.98 7.04
N GLU A 117 -4.47 -21.36 7.46
CA GLU A 117 -4.83 -21.69 8.86
C GLU A 117 -4.13 -22.99 9.36
N VAL A 118 -2.82 -23.08 9.13
CA VAL A 118 -1.88 -23.86 9.95
C VAL A 118 -0.94 -22.85 10.61
N ARG A 119 -1.47 -22.08 11.57
CA ARG A 119 -0.68 -21.33 12.55
C ARG A 119 -1.40 -21.30 13.87
#